data_AF-A0A5J6QB53-F1
#
_entry.id   AF-A0A5J6QB53-F1
#
_cell.length_a   1.000
_cell.length_b   1.000
_cell.length_c   1.000
_cell.angle_alpha   90.00
_cell.angle_beta   90.00
_cell.angle_gamma   90.00
#
_symmetry.space_group_name_H-M   'P 1'
#
loop_
_entity.id
_entity.type
_entity.pdbx_description
1 polymer ?
#
loop_
_entity_poly.entity_id
_entity_poly.type
_entity_poly.pdbx_seq_one_letter_code
_entity_poly.pdbx_strand_id
1 'polypeptide(L)'
;MQIVKLNIKNKFRIPYECLERLSNKTSQTEGWLFKTHTYTKEQLISSPEHHKIYSVTEKIGSDLQLWYKLGQITEEQHQEYIEERNEVEYRLKRLNESIQYRKPTLWEHIKQPLIQFVIVVMKNLPATLKERFLKIAAAKAIPLLKRISNSISL
;
A
#
# COMPACT_ATOMS: atom_id res chain seq x y z
N MET A 1 14.15 -30.39 15.12
CA MET A 1 13.62 -29.18 14.45
C MET A 1 14.42 -28.00 14.95
N GLN A 2 15.11 -27.26 14.06
CA GLN A 2 15.98 -26.14 14.47
C GLN A 2 15.24 -24.82 14.26
N ILE A 3 15.12 -24.02 15.33
CA ILE A 3 14.53 -22.68 15.27
C ILE A 3 15.51 -21.76 14.55
N VAL A 4 15.02 -21.05 13.53
CA VAL A 4 15.76 -20.05 12.79
C VAL A 4 15.73 -18.74 13.57
N LYS A 5 16.91 -18.27 14.00
CA LYS A 5 17.03 -16.94 14.58
C LYS A 5 16.91 -15.89 13.47
N LEU A 6 15.76 -15.24 13.40
CA LEU A 6 15.47 -14.17 12.44
C LEU A 6 15.25 -12.87 13.19
N ASN A 7 15.83 -11.80 12.65
CA ASN A 7 15.41 -10.44 12.95
C ASN A 7 14.37 -10.05 11.89
N ILE A 8 13.10 -10.08 12.28
CA ILE A 8 11.98 -9.84 11.37
C ILE A 8 12.02 -8.40 10.83
N LYS A 9 12.25 -7.41 11.69
CA LYS A 9 12.35 -5.99 11.32
C LYS A 9 13.37 -5.75 10.21
N ASN A 10 14.54 -6.41 10.30
CA ASN A 10 15.58 -6.29 9.28
C ASN A 10 15.16 -6.85 7.91
N LYS A 11 14.23 -7.82 7.85
CA LYS A 11 13.67 -8.30 6.57
C LYS A 11 12.87 -7.20 5.88
N PHE A 12 12.21 -6.33 6.65
CA PHE A 12 11.37 -5.23 6.14
C PHE A 12 12.13 -3.94 5.82
N ARG A 13 13.45 -3.89 6.07
CA ARG A 13 14.29 -2.73 5.72
C ARG A 13 14.12 -2.29 4.26
N ILE A 14 14.19 -3.24 3.32
CA ILE A 14 14.10 -2.93 1.88
C ILE A 14 12.71 -2.36 1.50
N PRO A 15 11.59 -2.98 1.91
CA PRO A 15 10.26 -2.38 1.74
C PRO A 15 10.17 -0.94 2.28
N TYR A 16 10.69 -0.67 3.47
CA TYR A 16 10.68 0.67 4.05
C TYR A 16 11.51 1.68 3.25
N GLU A 17 12.71 1.32 2.84
CA GLU A 17 13.55 2.17 1.99
C GLU A 17 12.87 2.49 0.65
N CYS A 18 12.17 1.51 0.07
CA CYS A 18 11.42 1.74 -1.17
C CYS A 18 10.20 2.65 -0.96
N LEU A 19 9.48 2.49 0.16
CA LEU A 19 8.37 3.37 0.54
C LEU A 19 8.85 4.82 0.74
N GLU A 20 9.98 5.01 1.40
CA GLU A 20 10.56 6.33 1.63
C GLU A 20 10.98 6.98 0.30
N ARG A 21 11.65 6.24 -0.58
CA ARG A 21 12.00 6.72 -1.93
C ARG A 21 10.76 7.10 -2.74
N LEU A 22 9.71 6.28 -2.70
CA LEU A 22 8.46 6.56 -3.42
C LEU A 22 7.73 7.78 -2.85
N SER A 23 7.73 7.93 -1.53
CA SER A 23 7.22 9.11 -0.83
C SER A 23 7.97 10.38 -1.26
N ASN A 24 9.31 10.33 -1.30
CA ASN A 24 10.14 11.45 -1.74
C ASN A 24 9.90 11.82 -3.21
N LYS A 25 9.77 10.84 -4.11
CA LYS A 25 9.40 11.11 -5.51
C LYS A 25 8.02 11.77 -5.63
N THR A 26 7.10 11.42 -4.75
CA THR A 26 5.74 11.99 -4.74
C THR A 26 5.72 13.46 -4.31
N SER A 27 6.65 13.88 -3.45
CA SER A 27 6.76 15.26 -2.95
C SER A 27 7.66 16.18 -3.79
N GLN A 28 8.43 15.63 -4.73
CA GLN A 28 9.32 16.42 -5.58
C GLN A 28 8.55 17.34 -6.55
N THR A 29 8.85 18.63 -6.44
CA THR A 29 8.29 19.68 -7.29
C THR A 29 9.39 20.59 -7.82
N GLU A 30 9.24 21.08 -9.05
CA GLU A 30 10.18 21.95 -9.75
C GLU A 30 9.51 23.25 -10.20
N GLY A 31 10.29 24.34 -10.26
CA GLY A 31 9.87 25.66 -10.74
C GLY A 31 9.78 26.73 -9.64
N TRP A 32 10.31 27.92 -9.93
CA TRP A 32 10.35 29.04 -8.97
C TRP A 32 9.03 29.81 -8.89
N LEU A 33 8.32 30.00 -10.02
CA LEU A 33 7.03 30.72 -10.10
C LEU A 33 5.83 29.79 -10.33
N PHE A 34 6.04 28.63 -10.97
CA PHE A 34 5.02 27.60 -11.18
C PHE A 34 5.56 26.25 -10.72
N LYS A 35 5.14 25.80 -9.53
CA LYS A 35 5.53 24.48 -9.01
C LYS A 35 4.82 23.38 -9.80
N THR A 36 5.59 22.53 -10.45
CA THR A 36 5.12 21.34 -11.17
C THR A 36 5.68 20.09 -10.52
N HIS A 37 4.96 18.97 -10.56
CA HIS A 37 5.51 17.71 -10.06
C HIS A 37 6.56 17.17 -11.02
N THR A 38 7.70 16.72 -10.48
CA THR A 38 8.78 16.10 -11.27
C THR A 38 8.34 14.77 -11.90
N TYR A 39 7.50 14.00 -11.20
CA TYR A 39 7.00 12.71 -11.69
C TYR A 39 5.49 12.73 -11.86
N THR A 40 5.02 12.21 -12.99
CA THR A 40 3.59 11.93 -13.27
C THR A 40 3.05 10.78 -12.43
N LYS A 41 1.73 10.63 -12.35
CA LYS A 41 1.10 9.54 -11.56
C LYS A 41 1.49 8.19 -12.14
N GLU A 42 1.47 8.07 -13.46
CA GLU A 42 1.85 6.88 -14.21
C GLU A 42 3.29 6.47 -13.89
N GLN A 43 4.24 7.42 -13.91
CA GLN A 43 5.65 7.16 -13.58
C GLN A 43 5.84 6.72 -12.12
N LEU A 44 5.04 7.21 -11.18
CA LEU A 44 5.09 6.79 -9.78
C LEU A 44 4.55 5.37 -9.60
N ILE A 45 3.43 5.04 -10.27
CA ILE A 45 2.80 3.71 -10.22
C ILE A 45 3.70 2.66 -10.89
N SER A 46 4.27 2.98 -12.05
CA SER A 46 5.15 2.08 -12.79
C SER A 46 6.60 2.10 -12.30
N SER A 47 6.87 2.73 -11.15
CA SER A 47 8.24 2.93 -10.67
C SER A 47 8.89 1.60 -10.25
N PRO A 48 10.22 1.47 -10.38
CA PRO A 48 10.95 0.31 -9.89
C PRO A 48 10.74 0.07 -8.38
N GLU A 49 10.58 1.14 -7.60
CA GLU A 49 10.32 1.05 -6.16
C GLU A 49 8.99 0.36 -5.87
N HIS A 50 7.94 0.68 -6.62
CA HIS A 50 6.64 0.03 -6.47
C HIS A 50 6.72 -1.48 -6.73
N HIS A 51 7.41 -1.89 -7.80
CA HIS A 51 7.64 -3.30 -8.12
C HIS A 51 8.50 -4.01 -7.08
N LYS A 52 9.49 -3.30 -6.53
CA LYS A 52 10.40 -3.84 -5.51
C LYS A 52 9.71 -4.05 -4.17
N ILE A 53 8.81 -3.15 -3.76
CA ILE A 53 7.97 -3.35 -2.55
C ILE A 53 7.14 -4.63 -2.70
N TYR A 54 6.48 -4.81 -3.86
CA TYR A 54 5.65 -5.99 -4.10
C TYR A 54 6.46 -7.28 -4.04
N SER A 55 7.51 -7.39 -4.85
CA SER A 55 8.32 -8.62 -4.94
C SER A 55 8.99 -9.00 -3.62
N VAL A 56 9.49 -8.01 -2.86
CA VAL A 56 10.16 -8.29 -1.58
C VAL A 56 9.16 -8.69 -0.50
N THR A 57 8.00 -8.03 -0.42
CA THR A 57 6.97 -8.40 0.57
C THR A 57 6.35 -9.77 0.28
N GLU A 58 6.15 -10.12 -1.00
CA GLU A 58 5.71 -11.46 -1.43
C GLU A 58 6.70 -12.54 -1.00
N LYS A 59 8.00 -12.32 -1.23
CA LYS A 59 9.05 -13.25 -0.82
C LYS A 59 9.12 -13.41 0.70
N ILE A 60 9.08 -12.30 1.44
CA ILE A 60 9.09 -12.32 2.92
C ILE A 60 7.90 -13.12 3.45
N GLY A 61 6.70 -12.87 2.90
CA GLY A 61 5.50 -13.58 3.32
C GLY A 61 5.55 -15.08 3.01
N SER A 62 6.03 -15.45 1.82
CA SER A 62 6.18 -16.85 1.42
C SER A 62 7.17 -17.59 2.31
N ASP A 63 8.34 -17.00 2.56
CA ASP A 63 9.39 -17.58 3.39
C ASP A 63 8.91 -17.75 4.85
N LEU A 64 8.31 -16.71 5.45
CA LEU A 64 7.90 -16.74 6.85
C LEU A 64 6.67 -17.62 7.11
N GLN A 65 5.70 -17.67 6.20
CA GLN A 65 4.57 -18.60 6.32
C GLN A 65 5.03 -20.06 6.23
N LEU A 66 5.97 -20.36 5.34
CA LEU A 66 6.54 -21.70 5.24
C LEU A 66 7.28 -22.06 6.53
N TRP A 67 8.16 -21.18 7.01
CA TRP A 67 8.92 -21.43 8.24
C TRP A 67 8.03 -21.55 9.47
N TYR A 68 6.94 -20.79 9.55
CA TYR A 68 5.97 -20.93 10.64
C TYR A 68 5.27 -22.29 10.61
N LYS A 69 4.80 -22.72 9.42
CA LYS A 69 4.18 -24.05 9.22
C LYS A 69 5.12 -25.20 9.56
N LEU A 70 6.42 -25.02 9.31
CA LEU A 70 7.46 -26.00 9.62
C LEU A 70 7.95 -25.92 11.08
N GLY A 71 7.37 -25.05 11.92
CA GLY A 71 7.81 -24.83 13.30
C GLY A 71 9.23 -24.27 13.42
N GLN A 72 9.73 -23.64 12.36
CA GLN A 72 11.09 -23.09 12.27
C GLN A 72 11.19 -21.65 12.79
N ILE A 73 10.07 -20.97 13.01
CA ILE A 73 10.02 -19.67 13.69
C ILE A 73 9.00 -19.72 14.82
N THR A 74 9.22 -18.90 15.85
CA THR A 74 8.34 -18.84 17.03
C THR A 74 7.05 -18.07 16.73
N GLU A 75 6.05 -18.22 17.61
CA GLU A 75 4.82 -17.41 17.55
C GLU A 75 5.13 -15.92 17.66
N GLU A 76 6.10 -15.54 18.52
CA GLU A 76 6.56 -14.16 18.67
C GLU A 76 7.13 -13.60 17.36
N GLN A 77 7.99 -14.35 16.67
CA GLN A 77 8.53 -13.97 15.36
C GLN A 77 7.44 -13.88 14.28
N HIS A 78 6.43 -14.75 14.35
CA HIS A 78 5.28 -14.71 13.46
C HIS A 78 4.40 -13.48 13.72
N GLN A 79 4.22 -13.10 14.98
CA GLN A 79 3.48 -11.90 15.38
C GLN A 79 4.22 -10.63 14.94
N GLU A 80 5.54 -10.53 15.15
CA GLU A 80 6.37 -9.44 14.62
C GLU A 80 6.21 -9.31 13.10
N TYR A 81 6.15 -10.45 12.38
CA TYR A 81 5.95 -10.45 10.94
C TYR A 81 4.59 -9.85 10.54
N ILE A 82 3.53 -10.21 11.25
CA ILE A 82 2.19 -9.68 11.01
C ILE A 82 2.18 -8.16 11.22
N GLU A 83 2.83 -7.67 12.27
CA GLU A 83 2.91 -6.24 12.58
C GLU A 83 3.64 -5.46 11.48
N GLU A 84 4.85 -5.89 11.10
CA GLU A 84 5.64 -5.25 10.06
C GLU A 84 4.95 -5.29 8.69
N ARG A 85 4.29 -6.42 8.37
CA ARG A 85 3.47 -6.55 7.15
C ARG A 85 2.34 -5.52 7.14
N ASN A 86 1.58 -5.44 8.23
CA ASN A 86 0.43 -4.54 8.32
C ASN A 86 0.87 -3.07 8.20
N GLU A 87 2.04 -2.72 8.76
CA GLU A 87 2.59 -1.37 8.68
C GLU A 87 3.03 -1.02 7.24
N VAL A 88 3.70 -1.93 6.54
CA VAL A 88 4.05 -1.73 5.12
C VAL A 88 2.80 -1.58 4.25
N GLU A 89 1.78 -2.42 4.48
CA GLU A 89 0.50 -2.34 3.77
C GLU A 89 -0.19 -0.98 4.02
N TYR A 90 -0.26 -0.55 5.28
CA TYR A 90 -0.85 0.73 5.66
C TYR A 90 -0.13 1.91 4.98
N ARG A 91 1.20 1.94 5.04
CA ARG A 91 2.01 3.01 4.41
C ARG A 91 1.85 3.04 2.90
N LEU A 92 1.87 1.87 2.24
CA LEU A 92 1.69 1.77 0.80
C LEU A 92 0.31 2.27 0.38
N LYS A 93 -0.73 1.88 1.12
CA LYS A 93 -2.10 2.35 0.87
C LYS A 93 -2.20 3.88 0.99
N ARG A 94 -1.64 4.45 2.07
CA ARG A 94 -1.63 5.90 2.29
C ARG A 94 -0.89 6.66 1.19
N LEU A 95 0.22 6.10 0.72
CA LEU A 95 1.00 6.67 -0.37
C LEU A 95 0.26 6.57 -1.72
N ASN A 96 -0.41 5.46 -2.00
CA ASN A 96 -1.22 5.32 -3.20
C ASN A 96 -2.43 6.25 -3.19
N GLU A 97 -3.08 6.42 -2.04
CA GLU A 97 -4.14 7.43 -1.86
C GLU A 97 -3.60 8.84 -2.11
N SER A 98 -2.42 9.19 -1.59
CA SER A 98 -1.83 10.52 -1.83
C SER A 98 -1.48 10.77 -3.30
N ILE A 99 -0.97 9.76 -4.01
CA ILE A 99 -0.70 9.82 -5.46
C ILE A 99 -2.00 9.94 -6.25
N GLN A 100 -3.05 9.20 -5.87
CA GLN A 100 -4.34 9.24 -6.56
C GLN A 100 -5.02 10.61 -6.41
N TYR A 101 -5.09 11.12 -5.18
CA TYR A 101 -5.82 12.35 -4.85
C TYR A 101 -5.01 13.65 -5.01
N ARG A 102 -3.72 13.59 -5.36
CA ARG A 102 -2.98 14.83 -5.65
C ARG A 102 -3.59 15.57 -6.84
N LYS A 103 -3.60 16.91 -6.75
CA LYS A 103 -4.07 17.78 -7.83
C LYS A 103 -3.20 17.53 -9.07
N PRO A 104 -3.81 17.19 -10.22
CA PRO A 104 -3.04 17.04 -11.43
C PRO A 104 -2.41 18.37 -11.81
N THR A 105 -1.14 18.36 -12.20
CA THR A 105 -0.54 19.49 -12.92
C THR A 105 -1.10 19.48 -14.35
N LEU A 106 -1.18 20.66 -14.99
CA LEU A 106 -1.86 20.87 -16.28
C LEU A 106 -1.45 19.91 -17.42
N TRP A 107 -0.34 19.18 -17.26
CA TRP A 107 0.21 18.22 -18.22
C TRP A 107 -0.05 16.74 -17.87
N GLU A 108 -0.67 16.41 -16.72
CA GLU A 108 -0.98 15.03 -16.33
C GLU A 108 -2.25 14.51 -17.04
N HIS A 109 -2.08 13.74 -18.12
CA HIS A 109 -3.18 13.05 -18.79
C HIS A 109 -3.53 11.74 -18.07
N ILE A 110 -4.57 11.75 -17.24
CA ILE A 110 -5.04 10.55 -16.51
C ILE A 110 -5.79 9.63 -17.48
N LYS A 111 -5.23 8.44 -17.79
CA LYS A 111 -5.96 7.33 -18.44
C LYS A 111 -6.16 6.15 -17.49
N GLN A 112 -7.04 6.26 -16.50
CA GLN A 112 -7.71 5.11 -15.84
C GLN A 112 -6.88 3.80 -15.51
N PRO A 113 -5.64 3.79 -14.94
CA PRO A 113 -4.95 2.53 -14.63
C PRO A 113 -4.91 2.18 -13.13
N LEU A 114 -5.19 3.13 -12.23
CA LEU A 114 -5.00 2.99 -10.78
C LEU A 114 -5.95 1.98 -10.12
N ILE A 115 -7.21 1.91 -10.60
CA ILE A 115 -8.22 0.99 -10.08
C ILE A 115 -7.83 -0.47 -10.41
N GLN A 116 -7.29 -0.70 -11.60
CA GLN A 116 -6.84 -2.04 -12.04
C GLN A 116 -5.68 -2.55 -11.19
N PHE A 117 -4.74 -1.68 -10.82
CA PHE A 117 -3.59 -2.06 -9.99
C PHE A 117 -4.03 -2.55 -8.61
N VAL A 118 -4.94 -1.84 -7.94
CA VAL A 118 -5.51 -2.25 -6.65
C VAL A 118 -6.27 -3.57 -6.77
N ILE A 119 -7.05 -3.75 -7.84
CA ILE A 119 -7.79 -4.99 -8.08
C ILE A 119 -6.85 -6.20 -8.27
N VAL A 120 -5.72 -6.03 -8.95
CA VAL A 120 -4.73 -7.10 -9.17
C VAL A 120 -4.01 -7.47 -7.88
N VAL A 121 -3.56 -6.47 -7.10
CA VAL A 121 -2.92 -6.71 -5.80
C VAL A 121 -3.88 -7.39 -4.82
N MET A 122 -5.16 -6.98 -4.80
CA MET A 122 -6.17 -7.58 -3.92
C MET A 122 -6.64 -8.97 -4.37
N LYS A 123 -6.51 -9.33 -5.66
CA LYS A 123 -6.80 -10.68 -6.16
C LYS A 123 -5.73 -11.70 -5.77
N ASN A 124 -4.49 -11.26 -5.55
CA ASN A 124 -3.38 -12.13 -5.16
C ASN A 124 -3.26 -12.37 -3.64
N LEU A 125 -4.09 -11.72 -2.82
CA LEU A 125 -4.15 -11.93 -1.37
C LEU A 125 -5.41 -12.74 -1.01
N PRO A 126 -5.30 -14.02 -0.60
CA PRO A 126 -6.45 -14.92 -0.45
C PRO A 126 -7.45 -14.50 0.65
N ALA A 127 -8.68 -15.05 0.53
CA ALA A 127 -9.97 -14.38 0.70
C ALA A 127 -10.47 -13.99 2.10
N THR A 128 -9.69 -14.10 3.19
CA THR A 128 -10.26 -13.84 4.53
C THR A 128 -10.56 -12.36 4.84
N LEU A 129 -10.14 -11.43 3.98
CA LEU A 129 -10.33 -9.99 4.19
C LEU A 129 -11.52 -9.37 3.43
N LYS A 130 -12.11 -10.07 2.45
CA LYS A 130 -13.20 -9.51 1.62
C LYS A 130 -14.45 -9.16 2.42
N GLU A 131 -14.78 -9.95 3.44
CA GLU A 131 -16.01 -9.74 4.24
C GLU A 131 -15.89 -8.60 5.27
N ARG A 132 -14.71 -8.41 5.88
CA ARG A 132 -14.49 -7.29 6.83
C ARG A 132 -14.45 -5.95 6.11
N PHE A 133 -13.95 -5.92 4.88
CA PHE A 133 -13.83 -4.68 4.11
C PHE A 133 -15.17 -4.14 3.62
N LEU A 134 -16.08 -5.01 3.15
CA LEU A 134 -17.42 -4.59 2.74
C LEU A 134 -18.21 -4.01 3.90
N LYS A 135 -18.08 -4.56 5.11
CA LYS A 135 -18.74 -4.05 6.32
C LYS A 135 -18.23 -2.66 6.73
N ILE A 136 -16.91 -2.44 6.67
CA ILE A 136 -16.31 -1.15 7.04
C ILE A 136 -16.59 -0.07 5.98
N ALA A 137 -16.52 -0.43 4.69
CA ALA A 137 -16.85 0.47 3.60
C ALA A 137 -18.33 0.88 3.63
N ALA A 138 -19.24 -0.08 3.84
CA ALA A 138 -20.67 0.19 3.99
C ALA A 138 -20.95 1.09 5.22
N ALA A 139 -20.33 0.81 6.37
CA ALA A 139 -20.53 1.60 7.60
C ALA A 139 -20.08 3.07 7.46
N LYS A 140 -19.07 3.36 6.63
CA LYS A 140 -18.61 4.74 6.38
C LYS A 140 -19.37 5.46 5.26
N ALA A 141 -19.90 4.74 4.28
CA ALA A 141 -20.66 5.32 3.17
C ALA A 141 -22.08 5.78 3.58
N ILE A 142 -22.74 5.03 4.47
CA ILE A 142 -24.09 5.33 4.96
C ILE A 142 -24.23 6.74 5.60
N PRO A 143 -23.35 7.18 6.52
CA PRO A 143 -23.45 8.52 7.09
C PRO A 143 -23.11 9.64 6.09
N LEU A 144 -22.28 9.37 5.08
CA LEU A 144 -21.95 10.31 3.99
C LEU A 144 -23.16 10.53 3.07
N LEU A 145 -23.85 9.47 2.67
CA LEU A 145 -25.05 9.56 1.83
C LEU A 145 -26.22 10.23 2.57
N LYS A 146 -26.39 9.97 3.87
CA LYS A 146 -27.39 10.63 4.71
C LYS A 146 -27.14 12.14 4.83
N ARG A 147 -25.87 12.55 4.88
CA ARG A 147 -25.47 13.96 4.96
C ARG A 147 -25.69 14.71 3.64
N ILE A 148 -25.49 14.04 2.51
CA ILE A 148 -25.76 14.59 1.16
C ILE A 148 -27.27 14.70 0.91
N SER A 149 -28.07 13.70 1.33
CA SER A 149 -29.54 13.77 1.22
C SER A 149 -30.13 14.93 2.01
N ASN A 150 -29.65 15.20 3.22
CA ASN A 150 -30.14 16.31 4.04
C ASN A 150 -29.72 17.70 3.52
N SER A 151 -28.70 17.78 2.66
CA SER A 151 -28.27 19.04 2.02
C SER A 151 -28.96 19.32 0.68
N ILE A 152 -29.67 18.34 0.12
CA ILE A 152 -30.40 18.46 -1.15
C ILE A 152 -31.90 18.69 -0.91
N SER A 153 -32.40 18.39 0.29
CA SER A 153 -33.75 18.73 0.73
C SER A 153 -33.78 20.12 1.40
N LEU A 154 -33.64 21.18 0.61
CA LEU A 154 -33.96 22.57 0.97
C LEU A 154 -34.55 23.29 -0.24
#